data_AF-A0A0F9NHB0-F1
#
_entry.id   AF-A0A0F9NHB0-F1
#
_cell.length_a   1.000
_cell.length_b   1.000
_cell.length_c   1.000
_cell.angle_alpha   90.00
_cell.angle_beta   90.00
_cell.angle_gamma   90.00
#
_symmetry.space_group_name_H-M   'P 1'
#
loop_
_entity.id
_entity.type
_entity.pdbx_description
1 polymer ?
#
loop_
_entity_poly.entity_id
_entity_poly.type
_entity_poly.pdbx_seq_one_letter_code
_entity_poly.pdbx_strand_id
1 'polypeptide(L)'
;MPSEKQLAANRKNAEKSTGPLSQEGKKRSSQNALIHGLRSATLIAVDGESEDELTEFRARVSGELNASGAIEEELADRIAIQLWRLRRIPAIESAMMGDAVYQENRIASCRGEMTSVGVCLGLDITRSSGFYSTLIHYENNLTNLLTKNLRILQEIQRSKAIEIEQTNPFN
;
A
#
# COMPACT_ATOMS: atom_id res chain seq x y z
N MET A 1 6.18 14.58 22.15
CA MET A 1 5.80 13.30 22.80
C MET A 1 4.28 13.17 22.81
N PRO A 2 3.69 11.96 22.87
CA PRO A 2 2.24 11.80 23.03
C PRO A 2 1.78 12.37 24.38
N SER A 3 0.59 12.96 24.41
CA SER A 3 -0.02 13.51 25.62
C SER A 3 -0.53 12.41 26.57
N GLU A 4 -0.74 12.74 27.84
CA GLU A 4 -1.33 11.83 28.82
C GLU A 4 -2.70 11.30 28.39
N LYS A 5 -3.52 12.14 27.73
CA LYS A 5 -4.81 11.73 27.15
C LYS A 5 -4.64 10.66 26.06
N GLN A 6 -3.60 10.77 25.22
CA GLN A 6 -3.27 9.73 24.23
C GLN A 6 -2.73 8.46 24.90
N LEU A 7 -1.90 8.58 25.94
CA LEU A 7 -1.38 7.42 26.69
C LEU A 7 -2.46 6.68 27.51
N ALA A 8 -3.50 7.38 27.96
CA ALA A 8 -4.67 6.78 28.59
C ALA A 8 -5.58 6.09 27.56
N ALA A 9 -5.85 6.75 26.43
CA ALA A 9 -6.60 6.16 25.32
C ALA A 9 -5.93 4.91 24.74
N ASN A 10 -4.61 4.95 24.54
CA ASN A 10 -3.86 3.80 24.01
C ASN A 10 -3.90 2.59 24.94
N ARG A 11 -3.82 2.78 26.28
CA ARG A 11 -3.99 1.69 27.25
C ARG A 11 -5.39 1.08 27.20
N LYS A 12 -6.43 1.91 27.24
CA LYS A 12 -7.84 1.48 27.13
C LYS A 12 -8.20 0.83 25.78
N ASN A 13 -7.44 1.14 24.72
CA ASN A 13 -7.58 0.50 23.41
C ASN A 13 -6.80 -0.83 23.33
N ALA A 14 -5.65 -0.95 24.00
CA ALA A 14 -4.90 -2.21 24.09
C ALA A 14 -5.69 -3.30 24.84
N GLU A 15 -6.38 -2.93 25.93
CA GLU A 15 -7.32 -3.79 26.66
C GLU A 15 -8.44 -4.37 25.78
N LYS A 16 -8.81 -3.66 24.70
CA LYS A 16 -9.83 -4.07 23.73
C LYS A 16 -9.28 -4.75 22.47
N SER A 17 -7.97 -4.72 22.27
CA SER A 17 -7.31 -5.10 21.01
C SER A 17 -6.14 -6.04 21.28
N THR A 18 -6.46 -7.21 21.84
CA THR A 18 -5.50 -8.30 22.13
C THR A 18 -5.01 -9.04 20.88
N GLY A 19 -5.60 -8.77 19.72
CA GLY A 19 -5.30 -9.42 18.45
C GLY A 19 -5.73 -10.90 18.40
N PRO A 20 -5.42 -11.61 17.31
CA PRO A 20 -5.69 -13.04 17.23
C PRO A 20 -4.74 -13.84 18.14
N LEU A 21 -5.24 -14.23 19.32
CA LEU A 21 -4.47 -15.05 20.27
C LEU A 21 -4.35 -16.52 19.82
N SER A 22 -5.39 -17.08 19.19
CA SER A 22 -5.41 -18.47 18.70
C SER A 22 -4.63 -18.66 17.40
N GLN A 23 -4.12 -19.89 17.16
CA GLN A 23 -3.42 -20.22 15.91
C GLN A 23 -4.31 -20.01 14.67
N GLU A 24 -5.57 -20.41 14.74
CA GLU A 24 -6.54 -20.22 13.63
C GLU A 24 -6.82 -18.73 13.38
N GLY A 25 -6.93 -17.91 14.43
CA GLY A 25 -7.02 -16.46 14.27
C GLY A 25 -5.79 -15.86 13.59
N LYS A 26 -4.59 -16.35 13.93
CA LYS A 26 -3.33 -15.90 13.32
C LYS A 26 -3.24 -16.31 11.86
N LYS A 27 -3.65 -17.55 11.52
CA LYS A 27 -3.72 -18.07 10.14
C LYS A 27 -4.67 -17.26 9.27
N ARG A 28 -5.88 -16.94 9.76
CA ARG A 28 -6.82 -16.07 9.06
C ARG A 28 -6.29 -14.64 8.92
N SER A 29 -5.60 -14.14 9.94
CA SER A 29 -4.94 -12.82 9.90
C SER A 29 -3.77 -12.76 8.90
N SER A 30 -2.99 -13.83 8.71
CA SER A 30 -1.94 -13.87 7.69
C SER A 30 -2.50 -14.08 6.28
N GLN A 31 -3.56 -14.89 6.14
CA GLN A 31 -4.28 -15.04 4.87
C GLN A 31 -4.79 -13.68 4.35
N ASN A 32 -5.41 -12.85 5.19
CA ASN A 32 -5.84 -11.51 4.80
C ASN A 32 -4.68 -10.67 4.21
N ALA A 33 -3.52 -10.67 4.88
CA ALA A 33 -2.36 -9.89 4.43
C ALA A 33 -1.77 -10.38 3.10
N LEU A 34 -1.92 -11.68 2.78
CA LEU A 34 -1.56 -12.27 1.49
C LEU A 34 -2.59 -11.90 0.40
N ILE A 35 -3.89 -12.14 0.67
CA ILE A 35 -5.00 -11.92 -0.29
C ILE A 35 -4.98 -10.52 -0.91
N HIS A 36 -4.86 -9.46 -0.09
CA HIS A 36 -4.79 -8.09 -0.60
C HIS A 36 -3.35 -7.58 -0.81
N GLY A 37 -2.34 -8.28 -0.28
CA GLY A 37 -0.90 -8.01 -0.40
C GLY A 37 -0.35 -6.68 0.15
N LEU A 38 -1.17 -5.62 0.29
CA LEU A 38 -0.73 -4.27 0.73
C LEU A 38 0.09 -4.30 2.04
N ARG A 39 -0.23 -5.20 2.98
CA ARG A 39 0.49 -5.42 4.25
C ARG A 39 1.42 -6.64 4.27
N SER A 40 1.51 -7.44 3.21
CA SER A 40 2.35 -8.63 3.21
C SER A 40 3.83 -8.27 3.47
N ALA A 41 4.54 -9.10 4.23
CA ALA A 41 5.96 -8.93 4.48
C ALA A 41 6.78 -9.16 3.20
N THR A 42 6.51 -10.27 2.51
CA THR A 42 7.00 -10.57 1.16
C THR A 42 6.04 -9.97 0.13
N LEU A 43 6.53 -9.34 -0.94
CA LEU A 43 5.65 -9.09 -2.09
C LEU A 43 5.47 -10.41 -2.85
N ILE A 44 4.21 -10.69 -3.18
CA ILE A 44 3.76 -11.80 -4.03
C ILE A 44 2.81 -11.20 -5.06
N ALA A 45 2.71 -11.81 -6.25
CA ALA A 45 1.52 -11.66 -7.07
C ALA A 45 0.26 -12.02 -6.25
N VAL A 46 -0.85 -11.33 -6.49
CA VAL A 46 -2.17 -11.67 -5.95
C VAL A 46 -3.05 -12.20 -7.08
N ASP A 47 -4.19 -12.82 -6.75
CA ASP A 47 -5.07 -13.45 -7.75
C ASP A 47 -5.43 -12.48 -8.89
N GLY A 48 -4.98 -12.81 -10.11
CA GLY A 48 -5.14 -11.98 -11.32
C GLY A 48 -3.90 -11.21 -11.77
N GLU A 49 -2.82 -11.20 -10.99
CA GLU A 49 -1.51 -10.66 -11.40
C GLU A 49 -0.55 -11.76 -11.89
N SER A 50 0.41 -11.39 -12.74
CA SER A 50 1.50 -12.27 -13.17
C SER A 50 2.77 -12.06 -12.33
N GLU A 51 3.36 -13.14 -11.83
CA GLU A 51 4.66 -13.10 -11.13
C GLU A 51 5.82 -12.79 -12.10
N ASP A 52 5.66 -13.08 -13.40
CA ASP A 52 6.61 -12.70 -14.44
C ASP A 52 6.57 -11.17 -14.68
N GLU A 53 5.37 -10.58 -14.79
CA GLU A 53 5.21 -9.11 -14.92
C GLU A 53 5.75 -8.37 -13.69
N LEU A 54 5.55 -8.93 -12.49
CA LEU A 54 6.10 -8.42 -11.24
C LEU A 54 7.64 -8.50 -11.25
N THR A 55 8.20 -9.62 -11.70
CA THR A 55 9.66 -9.83 -11.80
C THR A 55 10.29 -8.86 -12.81
N GLU A 56 9.69 -8.73 -14.00
CA GLU A 56 10.08 -7.71 -14.98
C GLU A 56 9.96 -6.29 -14.40
N PHE A 57 8.91 -6.00 -13.63
CA PHE A 57 8.73 -4.68 -13.04
C PHE A 57 9.81 -4.35 -12.01
N ARG A 58 10.19 -5.30 -11.16
CA ARG A 58 11.30 -5.13 -10.21
C ARG A 58 12.62 -4.91 -10.93
N ALA A 59 12.90 -5.71 -11.97
CA ALA A 59 14.10 -5.54 -12.80
C ALA A 59 14.14 -4.17 -13.51
N ARG A 60 13.02 -3.74 -14.09
CA ARG A 60 12.86 -2.46 -14.79
C ARG A 60 13.09 -1.27 -13.87
N VAL A 61 12.44 -1.25 -12.69
CA VAL A 61 12.61 -0.19 -11.70
C VAL A 61 14.05 -0.14 -11.16
N SER A 62 14.69 -1.29 -10.92
CA SER A 62 16.09 -1.33 -10.49
C SER A 62 17.05 -0.76 -11.54
N GLY A 63 16.81 -1.07 -12.81
CA GLY A 63 17.56 -0.50 -13.94
C GLY A 63 17.34 1.00 -14.13
N GLU A 64 16.09 1.47 -14.09
CA GLU A 64 15.75 2.91 -14.17
C GLU A 64 16.41 3.73 -13.05
N LEU A 65 16.50 3.16 -11.84
CA LEU A 65 17.15 3.76 -10.68
C LEU A 65 18.69 3.66 -10.70
N ASN A 66 19.29 2.94 -11.66
CA ASN A 66 20.72 2.69 -11.77
C ASN A 66 21.36 2.17 -10.46
N ALA A 67 20.61 1.35 -9.73
CA ALA A 67 20.99 0.89 -8.39
C ALA A 67 22.26 0.02 -8.43
N SER A 68 23.28 0.41 -7.65
CA SER A 68 24.59 -0.25 -7.69
C SER A 68 25.09 -0.64 -6.30
N GLY A 69 25.17 -1.95 -6.04
CA GLY A 69 25.61 -2.53 -4.78
C GLY A 69 24.47 -2.69 -3.78
N ALA A 70 24.62 -3.67 -2.88
CA ALA A 70 23.55 -4.24 -2.04
C ALA A 70 22.63 -3.24 -1.31
N ILE A 71 23.12 -2.08 -0.87
CA ILE A 71 22.28 -1.07 -0.20
C ILE A 71 21.35 -0.36 -1.19
N GLU A 72 21.84 -0.04 -2.39
CA GLU A 72 21.01 0.58 -3.44
C GLU A 72 20.04 -0.43 -4.04
N GLU A 73 20.49 -1.66 -4.25
CA GLU A 73 19.66 -2.77 -4.74
C GLU A 73 18.48 -3.07 -3.80
N GLU A 74 18.73 -3.14 -2.48
CA GLU A 74 17.69 -3.29 -1.46
C GLU A 74 16.73 -2.08 -1.41
N LEU A 75 17.22 -0.85 -1.64
CA LEU A 75 16.38 0.34 -1.71
C LEU A 75 15.52 0.35 -2.99
N ALA A 76 16.09 -0.03 -4.14
CA ALA A 76 15.40 -0.11 -5.42
C ALA A 76 14.33 -1.20 -5.43
N ASP A 77 14.60 -2.38 -4.85
CA ASP A 77 13.60 -3.44 -4.70
C ASP A 77 12.45 -2.98 -3.79
N ARG A 78 12.76 -2.29 -2.67
CA ARG A 78 11.72 -1.67 -1.84
C ARG A 78 10.89 -0.66 -2.64
N ILE A 79 11.53 0.22 -3.42
CA ILE A 79 10.83 1.19 -4.27
C ILE A 79 9.89 0.49 -5.26
N ALA A 80 10.36 -0.56 -5.95
CA ALA A 80 9.52 -1.38 -6.82
C ALA A 80 8.34 -2.00 -6.05
N ILE A 81 8.58 -2.55 -4.85
CA ILE A 81 7.55 -3.12 -3.99
C ILE A 81 6.51 -2.08 -3.55
N GLN A 82 6.91 -0.84 -3.26
CA GLN A 82 5.95 0.23 -2.97
C GLN A 82 5.15 0.62 -4.22
N LEU A 83 5.80 0.81 -5.37
CA LEU A 83 5.15 1.19 -6.62
C LEU A 83 4.13 0.14 -7.09
N TRP A 84 4.44 -1.16 -6.97
CA TRP A 84 3.51 -2.23 -7.30
C TRP A 84 2.29 -2.25 -6.35
N ARG A 85 2.49 -2.03 -5.05
CA ARG A 85 1.37 -1.92 -4.09
C ARG A 85 0.51 -0.68 -4.33
N LEU A 86 1.08 0.43 -4.80
CA LEU A 86 0.32 1.63 -5.21
C LEU A 86 -0.52 1.36 -6.48
N ARG A 87 0.02 0.63 -7.47
CA ARG A 87 -0.72 0.22 -8.68
C ARG A 87 -1.99 -0.58 -8.39
N ARG A 88 -2.03 -1.33 -7.28
CA ARG A 88 -3.24 -2.06 -6.85
C ARG A 88 -4.37 -1.16 -6.34
N ILE A 89 -4.07 0.07 -5.90
CA ILE A 89 -5.06 0.92 -5.20
C ILE A 89 -6.24 1.30 -6.12
N PRO A 90 -6.06 1.82 -7.34
CA PRO A 90 -7.18 2.15 -8.23
C PRO A 90 -8.05 0.93 -8.60
N ALA A 91 -7.47 -0.27 -8.67
CA ALA A 91 -8.20 -1.51 -8.89
C ALA A 91 -9.04 -1.91 -7.66
N ILE A 92 -8.48 -1.77 -6.47
CA ILE A 92 -9.19 -2.00 -5.19
C ILE A 92 -10.32 -0.98 -5.01
N GLU A 93 -10.08 0.29 -5.32
CA GLU A 93 -11.11 1.35 -5.29
C GLU A 93 -12.24 1.04 -6.29
N SER A 94 -11.89 0.68 -7.53
CA SER A 94 -12.86 0.31 -8.57
C SER A 94 -13.71 -0.90 -8.16
N ALA A 95 -13.11 -1.91 -7.53
CA ALA A 95 -13.83 -3.06 -6.98
C ALA A 95 -14.76 -2.65 -5.81
N MET A 96 -14.27 -1.85 -4.86
CA MET A 96 -15.07 -1.34 -3.73
C MET A 96 -16.28 -0.50 -4.19
N MET A 97 -16.11 0.32 -5.24
CA MET A 97 -17.20 1.09 -5.84
C MET A 97 -18.17 0.18 -6.63
N GLY A 98 -17.66 -0.80 -7.37
CA GLY A 98 -18.45 -1.78 -8.12
C GLY A 98 -19.36 -2.61 -7.22
N ASP A 99 -18.84 -3.16 -6.13
CA ASP A 99 -19.61 -3.95 -5.16
C ASP A 99 -20.73 -3.13 -4.50
N ALA A 100 -20.46 -1.86 -4.13
CA ALA A 100 -21.46 -0.96 -3.56
C ALA A 100 -22.63 -0.72 -4.54
N VAL A 101 -22.32 -0.43 -5.81
CA VAL A 101 -23.31 -0.22 -6.87
C VAL A 101 -24.08 -1.52 -7.20
N TYR A 102 -23.44 -2.69 -7.14
CA TYR A 102 -24.10 -3.98 -7.35
C TYR A 102 -25.13 -4.32 -6.26
N GLN A 103 -24.81 -4.04 -4.98
CA GLN A 103 -25.72 -4.28 -3.86
C GLN A 103 -27.01 -3.44 -3.99
N GLU A 104 -26.88 -2.16 -4.34
CA GLU A 104 -27.99 -1.22 -4.28
C GLU A 104 -28.92 -1.28 -5.50
N ASN A 105 -28.39 -1.59 -6.70
CA ASN A 105 -29.23 -1.88 -7.87
C ASN A 105 -30.24 -3.01 -7.58
N ARG A 106 -29.83 -4.00 -6.74
CA ARG A 106 -30.69 -5.10 -6.28
C ARG A 106 -31.80 -4.69 -5.31
N ILE A 107 -31.79 -3.45 -4.82
CA ILE A 107 -32.77 -2.87 -3.89
C ILE A 107 -33.62 -1.82 -4.62
N ALA A 108 -33.02 -0.95 -5.44
CA ALA A 108 -33.70 0.04 -6.25
C ALA A 108 -34.66 -0.60 -7.28
N SER A 109 -34.24 -1.71 -7.91
CA SER A 109 -35.09 -2.49 -8.83
C SER A 109 -36.38 -3.02 -8.19
N CYS A 110 -36.49 -3.05 -6.86
CA CYS A 110 -37.70 -3.47 -6.14
C CYS A 110 -38.63 -2.29 -5.79
N ARG A 111 -38.26 -1.04 -6.10
CA ARG A 111 -39.03 0.17 -5.77
C ARG A 111 -39.52 0.96 -7.00
N GLY A 112 -38.96 0.73 -8.18
CA GLY A 112 -39.37 1.42 -9.41
C GLY A 112 -38.89 2.87 -9.52
N GLU A 113 -38.04 3.33 -8.60
CA GLU A 113 -37.37 4.63 -8.65
C GLU A 113 -36.16 4.52 -9.59
N MET A 114 -36.07 5.38 -10.61
CA MET A 114 -34.97 5.34 -11.59
C MET A 114 -33.74 6.10 -11.09
N THR A 115 -33.02 5.51 -10.12
CA THR A 115 -31.73 6.03 -9.63
C THR A 115 -30.60 5.74 -10.63
N SER A 116 -30.31 6.71 -11.50
CA SER A 116 -29.03 6.75 -12.23
C SER A 116 -28.45 8.16 -12.30
N VAL A 117 -27.52 8.45 -11.40
CA VAL A 117 -26.20 9.02 -11.72
C VAL A 117 -25.19 8.07 -11.01
N GLY A 118 -23.93 8.46 -10.81
CA GLY A 118 -22.94 7.75 -9.98
C GLY A 118 -23.44 6.99 -8.74
N VAL A 119 -24.46 7.38 -7.97
CA VAL A 119 -24.76 8.69 -7.31
C VAL A 119 -25.45 8.49 -5.97
N CYS A 120 -25.87 7.24 -5.67
CA CYS A 120 -25.38 6.72 -4.41
C CYS A 120 -23.85 6.85 -4.44
N LEU A 121 -23.04 6.06 -5.15
CA LEU A 121 -21.57 6.27 -5.23
C LEU A 121 -20.87 5.92 -3.90
N GLY A 122 -20.08 6.74 -3.17
CA GLY A 122 -20.14 8.18 -2.87
C GLY A 122 -21.05 8.48 -1.67
N LEU A 123 -22.22 7.86 -1.66
CA LEU A 123 -23.22 7.62 -0.64
C LEU A 123 -23.31 6.07 -0.57
N ASP A 124 -22.39 5.34 0.04
CA ASP A 124 -21.86 5.73 1.34
C ASP A 124 -20.53 5.10 1.76
N ILE A 125 -19.46 5.61 1.16
CA ILE A 125 -18.11 5.17 1.44
C ILE A 125 -17.52 5.76 2.75
N THR A 126 -17.78 6.97 3.29
CA THR A 126 -18.90 7.94 3.42
C THR A 126 -19.86 7.79 4.62
N ARG A 127 -20.88 6.91 4.69
CA ARG A 127 -21.53 6.56 6.00
C ARG A 127 -20.63 5.61 6.81
N SER A 128 -19.39 6.06 7.02
CA SER A 128 -18.44 5.57 8.04
C SER A 128 -17.71 4.25 7.77
N SER A 129 -17.41 3.90 6.51
CA SER A 129 -16.59 2.70 6.27
C SER A 129 -15.14 2.90 6.77
N GLY A 130 -14.73 2.11 7.75
CA GLY A 130 -13.35 2.09 8.24
C GLY A 130 -12.35 1.49 7.25
N PHE A 131 -12.84 0.87 6.17
CA PHE A 131 -12.02 0.26 5.13
C PHE A 131 -11.45 1.29 4.15
N TYR A 132 -12.23 2.29 3.75
CA TYR A 132 -11.73 3.34 2.84
C TYR A 132 -10.71 4.26 3.53
N SER A 133 -10.93 4.64 4.80
CA SER A 133 -9.90 5.35 5.57
C SER A 133 -8.66 4.49 5.82
N THR A 134 -8.82 3.17 6.01
CA THR A 134 -7.70 2.22 6.07
C THR A 134 -6.93 2.14 4.74
N LEU A 135 -7.61 2.20 3.58
CA LEU A 135 -6.97 2.23 2.27
C LEU A 135 -6.18 3.53 2.05
N ILE A 136 -6.77 4.68 2.37
CA ILE A 136 -6.08 5.99 2.39
C ILE A 136 -4.87 5.96 3.33
N HIS A 137 -4.95 5.31 4.50
CA HIS A 137 -3.81 5.14 5.39
C HIS A 137 -2.72 4.22 4.80
N TYR A 138 -3.07 3.22 3.98
CA TYR A 138 -2.08 2.43 3.24
C TYR A 138 -1.44 3.21 2.10
N GLU A 139 -2.23 3.93 1.30
CA GLU A 139 -1.73 4.81 0.25
C GLU A 139 -0.72 5.81 0.82
N ASN A 140 -1.12 6.58 1.84
CA ASN A 140 -0.25 7.56 2.48
C ASN A 140 1.00 6.91 3.08
N ASN A 141 0.90 5.73 3.70
CA ASN A 141 2.07 5.02 4.22
C ASN A 141 3.01 4.53 3.11
N LEU A 142 2.47 3.98 2.01
CA LEU A 142 3.25 3.52 0.85
C LEU A 142 3.94 4.69 0.15
N THR A 143 3.23 5.80 -0.09
CA THR A 143 3.79 7.03 -0.69
C THR A 143 4.85 7.68 0.20
N ASN A 144 4.68 7.69 1.52
CA ASN A 144 5.70 8.16 2.47
C ASN A 144 6.95 7.25 2.47
N LEU A 145 6.78 5.93 2.44
CA LEU A 145 7.90 4.98 2.36
C LEU A 145 8.64 5.08 1.02
N LEU A 146 7.91 5.17 -0.09
CA LEU A 146 8.44 5.39 -1.43
C LEU A 146 9.29 6.67 -1.48
N THR A 147 8.73 7.81 -1.04
CA THR A 147 9.41 9.11 -0.99
C THR A 147 10.67 9.05 -0.14
N LYS A 148 10.61 8.36 1.01
CA LYS A 148 11.77 8.18 1.89
C LYS A 148 12.86 7.32 1.25
N ASN A 149 12.50 6.20 0.64
CA ASN A 149 13.46 5.28 0.04
C ASN A 149 14.13 5.90 -1.20
N LEU A 150 13.36 6.58 -2.07
CA LEU A 150 13.88 7.38 -3.19
C LEU A 150 14.86 8.46 -2.70
N ARG A 151 14.52 9.19 -1.64
CA ARG A 151 15.39 10.20 -1.06
C ARG A 151 16.73 9.61 -0.56
N ILE A 152 16.68 8.52 0.20
CA ILE A 152 17.90 7.89 0.73
C ILE A 152 18.78 7.36 -0.41
N LEU A 153 18.18 6.75 -1.44
CA LEU A 153 18.90 6.30 -2.63
C LEU A 153 19.60 7.47 -3.35
N GLN A 154 18.89 8.58 -3.57
CA GLN A 154 19.47 9.79 -4.16
C GLN A 154 20.56 10.44 -3.29
N GLU A 155 20.45 10.38 -1.96
CA GLU A 155 21.48 10.85 -1.04
C GLU A 155 22.75 9.98 -1.12
N ILE A 156 22.62 8.65 -1.21
CA ILE A 156 23.75 7.71 -1.41
C ILE A 156 24.42 7.94 -2.78
N GLN A 157 23.64 8.01 -3.86
CA GLN A 157 24.16 8.18 -5.21
C GLN A 157 24.89 9.52 -5.39
N ARG A 158 24.43 10.59 -4.72
CA ARG A 158 25.14 11.88 -4.67
C ARG A 158 26.47 11.78 -3.92
N SER A 159 26.51 11.11 -2.78
CA SER A 159 27.78 10.90 -2.05
C SER A 159 28.79 10.14 -2.91
N LYS A 160 28.38 9.05 -3.57
CA LYS A 160 29.24 8.32 -4.52
C LYS A 160 29.74 9.19 -5.68
N ALA A 161 28.88 10.03 -6.27
CA ALA A 161 29.29 10.92 -7.34
C ALA A 161 30.37 11.91 -6.88
N ILE A 162 30.21 12.50 -5.69
CA ILE A 162 31.19 13.40 -5.08
C ILE A 162 32.50 12.67 -4.74
N GLU A 163 32.44 11.43 -4.26
CA GLU A 163 33.62 10.58 -4.02
C GLU A 163 34.38 10.27 -5.33
N ILE A 164 33.66 10.04 -6.43
CA ILE A 164 34.25 9.82 -7.77
C ILE A 164 34.92 11.10 -8.31
N GLU A 165 34.27 12.26 -8.17
CA GLU A 165 34.85 13.56 -8.54
C GLU A 165 36.12 13.87 -7.73
N GLN A 166 36.10 13.59 -6.42
CA GLN A 166 37.27 13.81 -5.53
C GLN A 166 38.41 12.83 -5.77
N THR A 167 38.14 11.61 -6.25
CA THR A 167 39.16 10.59 -6.53
C THR A 167 39.76 10.69 -7.93
N ASN A 168 39.17 11.48 -8.85
CA ASN A 168 39.70 11.72 -10.19
C ASN A 168 39.95 13.22 -10.51
N PRO A 169 40.86 13.90 -9.78
CA PRO A 169 41.06 15.37 -9.87
C PRO A 169 41.83 15.86 -11.11
N PHE A 170 41.97 15.06 -12.17
CA PHE A 170 42.83 15.35 -13.34
C PHE A 170 42.20 14.95 -14.70
N ASN A 171 40.90 15.22 -14.89
CA ASN A 171 40.18 15.00 -16.15
C ASN A 171 39.36 16.23 -16.55
#